data_AF-A0A0L6W2A7-F1
#
_entry.id   AF-A0A0L6W2A7-F1
#
_cell.length_a   1.000
_cell.length_b   1.000
_cell.length_c   1.000
_cell.angle_alpha   90.00
_cell.angle_beta   90.00
_cell.angle_gamma   90.00
#
_symmetry.space_group_name_H-M   'P 1'
#
loop_
_entity.id
_entity.type
_entity.pdbx_description
1 polymer ?
#
loop_
_entity_poly.entity_id
_entity_poly.type
_entity_poly.pdbx_seq_one_letter_code
_entity_poly.pdbx_strand_id
1 'polypeptide(L)'
;MFVILVYDVNTKRVNKVLKKARKYLNWVQNSVLEGEISEANYRKLKMELQNVINEEEDSCLFYTFRTTKYSQRESLGIKKGGDDVII
;
A
#
# COMPACT_ATOMS: atom_id res chain seq x y z
N MET A 1 -3.44 11.73 6.11
CA MET A 1 -2.02 11.31 6.16
C MET A 1 -1.68 10.66 4.83
N PHE A 2 -0.40 10.64 4.44
CA PHE A 2 0.03 9.84 3.29
C PHE A 2 0.67 8.54 3.79
N VAL A 3 0.39 7.42 3.14
CA VAL A 3 0.91 6.11 3.53
C VAL A 3 1.52 5.42 2.33
N ILE A 4 2.70 4.82 2.52
CA ILE A 4 3.26 3.83 1.60
C ILE A 4 3.22 2.48 2.32
N LEU A 5 2.45 1.55 1.76
CA LEU A 5 2.38 0.15 2.16
C LEU A 5 3.30 -0.67 1.26
N VAL A 6 4.27 -1.33 1.87
CA VAL A 6 5.09 -2.37 1.23
C VAL A 6 4.75 -3.70 1.86
N TYR A 7 4.56 -4.75 1.06
CA TYR A 7 4.29 -6.08 1.61
C TYR A 7 5.17 -7.16 0.99
N ASP A 8 5.57 -8.13 1.80
CA ASP A 8 6.12 -9.40 1.35
C ASP A 8 5.22 -10.51 1.91
N VAL A 9 4.46 -11.15 1.03
CA VAL A 9 3.34 -12.02 1.40
C VAL A 9 3.36 -13.24 0.48
N ASN A 10 3.12 -14.41 1.07
CA ASN A 10 3.04 -15.65 0.31
C ASN A 10 2.03 -15.56 -0.85
N THR A 11 2.36 -16.19 -1.98
CA THR A 11 1.54 -16.18 -3.20
C THR A 11 0.10 -16.68 -2.99
N LYS A 12 -0.14 -17.54 -1.99
CA LYS A 12 -1.49 -17.99 -1.60
C LYS A 12 -2.38 -16.86 -1.09
N ARG A 13 -1.79 -15.78 -0.55
CA ARG A 13 -2.49 -14.66 0.12
C ARG A 13 -2.33 -13.32 -0.61
N VAL A 14 -1.34 -13.18 -1.50
CA VAL A 14 -1.03 -11.93 -2.21
C VAL A 14 -2.24 -11.27 -2.87
N ASN A 15 -3.09 -12.06 -3.55
CA ASN A 15 -4.29 -11.54 -4.21
C ASN A 15 -5.32 -10.98 -3.23
N LYS A 16 -5.44 -11.58 -2.04
CA LYS A 16 -6.33 -11.11 -0.97
C LYS A 16 -5.79 -9.80 -0.39
N VAL A 17 -4.49 -9.74 -0.07
CA VAL A 17 -3.81 -8.54 0.42
C VAL A 17 -3.97 -7.38 -0.57
N LEU A 18 -3.65 -7.61 -1.85
CA LEU A 18 -3.78 -6.61 -2.90
C LEU A 18 -5.21 -6.08 -3.04
N LYS A 19 -6.21 -6.97 -3.06
CA LYS A 19 -7.63 -6.59 -3.16
C LYS A 19 -8.10 -5.76 -1.96
N LYS A 20 -7.56 -6.02 -0.77
CA LYS A 20 -7.89 -5.27 0.45
C LYS A 20 -7.22 -3.91 0.44
N ALA A 21 -5.94 -3.85 0.12
CA ALA A 21 -5.15 -2.62 0.10
C ALA A 21 -5.64 -1.62 -0.97
N ARG A 22 -6.04 -2.11 -2.15
CA ARG A 22 -6.56 -1.27 -3.26
C ARG A 22 -7.87 -0.53 -2.96
N LYS A 23 -8.57 -0.87 -1.87
CA LYS A 23 -9.74 -0.09 -1.43
C LYS A 23 -9.34 1.25 -0.79
N TYR A 24 -8.07 1.39 -0.40
CA TYR A 24 -7.59 2.46 0.45
C TYR A 24 -6.40 3.21 -0.14
N LEU A 25 -5.57 2.53 -0.94
CA LEU A 25 -4.33 3.06 -1.50
C LEU A 25 -4.23 2.70 -2.99
N ASN A 26 -3.45 3.48 -3.73
CA ASN A 26 -3.21 3.27 -5.14
C ASN A 26 -2.09 2.25 -5.34
N TRP A 27 -2.31 1.28 -6.22
CA TRP A 27 -1.30 0.26 -6.52
C TRP A 27 -0.23 0.82 -7.46
N VAL A 28 1.03 0.81 -7.03
CA VAL A 28 2.14 1.40 -7.78
C VAL A 28 3.14 0.36 -8.30
N GLN A 29 3.41 -0.70 -7.53
CA GLN A 29 4.27 -1.82 -7.91
C GLN A 29 3.76 -3.13 -7.29
N ASN A 30 4.27 -4.27 -7.75
CA ASN A 30 3.81 -5.61 -7.34
C ASN A 30 3.56 -5.78 -5.83
N SER A 31 4.39 -5.15 -5.01
CA SER A 31 4.38 -5.22 -3.55
C SER A 31 4.28 -3.85 -2.88
N VAL A 32 3.88 -2.81 -3.62
CA VAL A 32 3.86 -1.42 -3.13
C VAL A 32 2.54 -0.76 -3.49
N LEU A 33 1.89 -0.16 -2.49
CA LEU A 33 0.77 0.74 -2.63
C LEU A 33 1.04 2.04 -1.90
N GLU A 34 0.54 3.16 -2.41
CA GLU A 34 0.68 4.45 -1.75
C GLU A 34 -0.55 5.32 -1.94
N GLY A 35 -0.76 6.31 -1.07
CA GLY A 35 -1.86 7.24 -1.22
C GLY A 35 -2.20 8.02 0.04
N GLU A 36 -3.05 9.04 -0.14
CA GLU A 36 -3.65 9.75 0.98
C GLU A 36 -4.79 8.93 1.61
N ILE A 37 -4.80 8.89 2.93
CA ILE A 37 -5.76 8.12 3.71
C ILE A 37 -6.09 8.84 5.02
N SER A 38 -7.34 8.70 5.49
CA SER A 38 -7.75 9.17 6.82
C SER A 38 -7.23 8.24 7.92
N GLU A 39 -7.09 8.74 9.16
CA GLU A 39 -6.69 7.89 10.29
C GLU A 39 -7.65 6.71 10.50
N ALA A 40 -8.95 6.93 10.34
CA ALA A 40 -9.96 5.89 10.48
C ALA A 40 -9.78 4.80 9.41
N ASN A 41 -9.59 5.19 8.14
CA ASN A 41 -9.36 4.23 7.06
C ASN A 41 -8.01 3.52 7.19
N TYR A 42 -6.98 4.19 7.71
CA TYR A 42 -5.69 3.55 7.99
C TYR A 42 -5.81 2.45 9.05
N ARG A 43 -6.52 2.71 10.16
CA ARG A 43 -6.80 1.68 11.17
C ARG A 43 -7.59 0.52 10.58
N LYS A 44 -8.59 0.81 9.74
CA LYS A 44 -9.40 -0.21 9.05
C LYS A 44 -8.58 -1.05 8.06
N LEU A 45 -7.68 -0.42 7.29
CA LEU A 45 -6.74 -1.09 6.41
C LEU A 45 -5.87 -2.06 7.19
N LYS A 46 -5.24 -1.62 8.29
CA LYS A 46 -4.41 -2.49 9.14
C LYS A 46 -5.19 -3.70 9.65
N MET A 47 -6.41 -3.47 10.16
CA MET A 47 -7.27 -4.56 10.65
C MET A 47 -7.69 -5.52 9.53
N GLU A 48 -8.05 -5.03 8.35
CA GLU A 48 -8.39 -5.88 7.19
C GLU A 48 -7.19 -6.71 6.70
N LEU A 49 -5.97 -6.18 6.76
CA LEU A 49 -4.76 -6.90 6.38
C LEU A 49 -4.35 -7.93 7.43
N GLN A 50 -4.43 -7.59 8.72
CA GLN A 50 -4.13 -8.51 9.82
C GLN A 50 -5.00 -9.77 9.78
N ASN A 51 -6.27 -9.64 9.38
CA ASN A 51 -7.19 -10.77 9.21
C ASN A 51 -6.88 -11.66 7.98
N VAL A 52 -5.93 -11.27 7.13
CA VAL A 52 -5.62 -11.97 5.87
C VAL A 52 -4.22 -12.57 5.88
N ILE A 53 -3.25 -11.90 6.49
CA ILE A 53 -1.85 -12.35 6.53
C ILE A 53 -1.66 -13.48 7.55
N ASN A 54 -0.58 -14.22 7.39
CA ASN A 54 -0.01 -15.05 8.44
C ASN A 54 1.22 -14.31 9.01
N GLU A 55 1.14 -13.83 10.25
CA GLU A 55 2.22 -13.05 10.88
C GLU A 55 3.53 -13.84 11.07
N GLU A 56 3.51 -15.17 10.96
CA GLU A 56 4.71 -16.02 11.01
C GLU A 56 5.43 -16.15 9.65
N GLU A 57 4.74 -15.81 8.54
CA GLU A 57 5.25 -16.01 7.17
C GLU A 57 5.28 -14.73 6.34
N ASP A 58 4.42 -13.76 6.66
CA ASP A 58 4.17 -12.57 5.87
C ASP A 58 4.58 -11.31 6.64
N SER A 59 4.91 -10.25 5.91
CA SER A 59 5.20 -8.94 6.47
C SER A 59 4.51 -7.81 5.71
N CYS A 60 4.11 -6.77 6.44
CA CYS A 60 3.59 -5.52 5.88
C CYS A 60 4.28 -4.35 6.59
N LEU A 61 4.90 -3.47 5.82
CA LEU A 61 5.56 -2.25 6.28
C LEU A 61 4.72 -1.04 5.87
N PHE A 62 4.51 -0.12 6.81
CA PHE A 62 3.78 1.12 6.58
C PHE A 62 4.67 2.32 6.88
N TYR A 63 5.01 3.10 5.85
CA TYR A 63 5.61 4.42 6.02
C TYR A 63 4.50 5.45 6.06
N THR A 64 4.38 6.18 7.16
CA THR A 64 3.31 7.17 7.36
C THR A 64 3.88 8.58 7.43
N PHE A 65 3.31 9.49 6.65
CA PHE A 65 3.76 10.88 6.56
C PHE A 65 2.62 11.82 6.97
N ARG A 66 2.93 12.78 7.85
CA ARG A 66 1.98 13.83 8.26
C ARG A 66 1.73 14.84 7.13
N THR A 67 2.71 15.05 6.25
CA THR A 67 2.61 15.92 5.07
C THR A 67 3.45 15.35 3.93
N THR A 68 2.98 15.53 2.70
CA THR A 68 3.69 15.19 1.45
C THR A 68 4.56 16.33 0.93
N LYS A 69 4.57 17.49 1.61
CA LYS A 69 5.29 18.71 1.15
C LYS A 69 6.80 18.55 0.92
N TYR A 70 7.42 17.50 1.46
CA TYR A 70 8.87 17.27 1.38
C TYR A 70 9.24 15.87 0.88
N SER A 71 8.33 15.18 0.19
CA SER A 71 8.64 13.86 -0.39
C SER A 71 9.02 14.00 -1.86
N GLN A 72 10.26 13.66 -2.20
CA GLN A 72 10.68 13.42 -3.58
C GLN A 72 10.40 11.95 -3.91
N ARG A 73 9.69 11.71 -5.01
CA ARG A 73 9.42 10.37 -5.55
C ARG A 73 10.12 10.23 -6.89
N GLU A 74 11.05 9.30 -6.98
CA GLU A 74 11.72 8.93 -8.23
C GLU A 74 11.43 7.47 -8.55
N SER A 75 11.33 7.16 -9.84
CA SER A 75 11.17 5.81 -10.33
C SER A 75 12.12 5.57 -11.50
N LEU A 76 12.67 4.35 -11.55
CA LEU A 76 13.51 3.89 -12.64
C LEU A 76 12.87 2.66 -13.28
N GLY A 77 12.95 2.57 -14.61
CA GLY A 77 12.40 1.45 -15.37
C GLY A 77 10.88 1.55 -15.60
N ILE A 78 10.23 0.39 -15.70
CA ILE A 78 8.84 0.29 -16.20
C ILE A 78 7.85 0.63 -15.07
N LYS A 79 7.00 1.63 -15.32
CA LYS A 79 5.83 1.94 -14.50
C LYS A 79 4.84 0.77 -14.58
N LYS A 80 4.54 0.13 -13.44
CA LYS A 80 3.54 -0.95 -13.37
C LYS A 80 2.13 -0.44 -13.06
N GLY A 81 2.03 0.62 -12.27
CA GLY A 81 0.78 1.25 -11.86
C GLY A 81 1.00 2.64 -11.26
N GLY A 82 -0.02 3.15 -10.56
CA GLY A 82 -0.11 4.52 -10.07
C GLY A 82 -1.14 5.32 -10.85
N ASP A 83 -1.59 6.45 -10.29
CA ASP A 83 -2.55 7.31 -10.96
C ASP A 83 -1.98 7.75 -12.31
N ASP A 84 -2.66 7.36 -13.38
CA ASP A 84 -2.58 8.10 -14.63
C ASP A 84 -3.50 9.30 -14.40
N VAL A 85 -2.89 10.45 -14.12
CA VAL A 85 -3.61 11.72 -14.25
C VAL A 85 -3.88 11.85 -15.75
N ILE A 86 -5.05 11.37 -16.18
CA ILE A 86 -5.61 11.76 -17.47
C ILE A 86 -6.06 13.20 -17.27
N ILE A 87 -5.28 14.15 -17.79
CA ILE A 87 -5.65 15.56 -17.94
C ILE A 87 -6.60 15.67 -19.14
#